data_AF-A0A3D3SV75-F1
#
_entry.id   AF-A0A3D3SV75-F1
#
_cell.length_a   1.000
_cell.length_b   1.000
_cell.length_c   1.000
_cell.angle_alpha   90.00
_cell.angle_beta   90.00
_cell.angle_gamma   90.00
#
_symmetry.space_group_name_H-M   'P 1'
#
loop_
_entity.id
_entity.type
_entity.pdbx_description
1 polymer ?
#
loop_
_entity_poly.entity_id
_entity_poly.type
_entity_poly.pdbx_seq_one_letter_code
_entity_poly.pdbx_strand_id
1 'polypeptide(L)' 'RRLAFDRLRDRDSVVKLFDEIGPRYASRPGGYCRILKWGFRAGDCAPMALMELVDRPEVGEPSTA' A
#
# COMPACT_ATOMS: atom_id res chain seq x y z
N ARG A 1 -1.58 12.75 13.31
CA ARG A 1 -2.80 12.92 12.46
C ARG A 1 -2.80 14.22 11.64
N ARG A 2 -2.62 15.42 12.22
CA ARG A 2 -2.64 16.71 11.47
C ARG A 2 -1.73 16.78 10.23
N LEU A 3 -0.46 16.38 10.37
CA LEU A 3 0.51 16.38 9.25
C LEU A 3 0.11 15.44 8.10
N ALA A 4 -0.50 14.29 8.42
CA ALA A 4 -0.96 13.34 7.41
C ALA A 4 -2.17 13.89 6.65
N PHE A 5 -3.06 14.59 7.35
CA PHE A 5 -4.22 15.24 6.74
C PHE A 5 -3.84 16.39 5.80
N ASP A 6 -2.81 17.16 6.14
CA ASP A 6 -2.28 18.22 5.26
C ASP A 6 -1.78 17.67 3.91
N ARG A 7 -1.18 16.47 3.92
CA ARG A 7 -0.64 15.80 2.72
C ARG A 7 -1.70 15.05 1.91
N LEU A 8 -2.55 14.27 2.58
CA LEU A 8 -3.55 13.42 1.92
C LEU A 8 -4.82 14.20 1.55
N ARG A 9 -5.16 15.24 2.32
CA ARG A 9 -6.39 16.03 2.20
C ARG A 9 -7.69 15.24 2.20
N ASP A 10 -7.63 13.99 2.66
CA ASP A 10 -8.74 13.07 2.76
C ASP A 10 -8.82 12.53 4.20
N ARG A 11 -10.02 12.66 4.78
CA ARG A 11 -10.30 12.23 6.15
C ARG A 11 -10.32 10.71 6.26
N ASP A 12 -10.95 10.02 5.30
CA ASP A 12 -11.15 8.57 5.38
C ASP A 12 -9.83 7.83 5.22
N SER A 13 -9.00 8.29 4.28
CA SER A 13 -7.62 7.80 4.11
C SER A 13 -6.78 8.01 5.37
N VAL A 14 -6.92 9.15 6.06
CA VAL A 14 -6.17 9.42 7.31
C VAL A 14 -6.65 8.52 8.44
N VAL A 15 -7.97 8.31 8.59
CA VAL A 15 -8.52 7.39 9.59
C VAL A 15 -7.95 5.98 9.35
N LYS A 16 -8.05 5.47 8.12
CA LYS A 16 -7.50 4.16 7.73
C LYS A 16 -6.00 4.03 7.99
N LEU A 17 -5.23 5.08 7.70
CA LEU A 17 -3.78 5.08 7.91
C LEU A 17 -3.40 4.87 9.38
N PHE A 18 -4.12 5.51 10.31
CA PHE A 18 -3.80 5.42 11.73
C PHE A 18 -4.48 4.25 12.44
N ASP A 19 -5.69 3.87 12.02
CA ASP A 19 -6.48 2.87 12.73
C ASP A 19 -6.21 1.44 12.21
N GLU A 20 -5.91 1.26 10.92
CA GLU A 20 -5.66 -0.06 10.33
C GLU A 20 -4.18 -0.28 9.96
N ILE A 21 -3.59 0.65 9.20
CA ILE A 21 -2.26 0.48 8.61
C ILE A 21 -1.16 0.63 9.69
N GLY A 22 -1.28 1.62 10.59
CA GLY A 22 -0.32 1.86 11.66
C GLY A 22 -0.08 0.64 12.56
N PRO A 23 -1.14 0.04 13.15
CA PRO A 23 -0.99 -1.16 13.98
C PRO A 23 -0.43 -2.36 13.20
N ARG A 24 -0.81 -2.52 11.93
CA ARG A 24 -0.34 -3.63 11.08
C ARG A 24 1.17 -3.65 10.90
N TYR A 25 1.80 -2.49 10.77
CA TYR A 25 3.24 -2.37 10.53
C TYR A 25 4.06 -1.97 11.75
N ALA A 26 3.47 -1.97 12.95
CA ALA A 26 4.13 -1.48 14.16
C ALA A 26 5.40 -2.27 14.52
N SER A 27 5.46 -3.57 14.21
CA SER A 27 6.61 -4.44 14.49
C SER A 27 7.67 -4.44 13.38
N ARG A 28 7.42 -3.82 12.22
CA ARG A 28 8.28 -3.90 11.04
C ARG A 28 9.20 -2.67 10.95
N PRO A 29 10.54 -2.82 11.01
CA PRO A 29 11.46 -1.71 10.81
C PRO A 29 11.61 -1.37 9.31
N GLY A 30 10.68 -0.59 8.76
CA GLY A 30 10.76 -0.07 7.39
C GLY A 30 10.38 -1.09 6.29
N GLY A 31 10.47 -0.66 5.02
CA GLY A 31 10.13 -1.51 3.87
C GLY A 31 8.64 -1.83 3.75
N TYR A 32 7.78 -0.82 3.89
CA TYR A 32 6.31 -0.99 3.87
C TYR A 32 5.73 -1.20 2.47
N CYS A 33 6.49 -0.83 1.42
CA CYS A 33 6.07 -0.95 0.03
C CYS A 33 7.01 -1.90 -0.73
N ARG A 34 6.45 -2.72 -1.62
CA ARG A 34 7.17 -3.51 -2.62
C ARG A 34 6.90 -2.95 -4.01
N ILE A 35 7.94 -2.88 -4.83
CA ILE A 35 7.87 -2.43 -6.22
C ILE A 35 8.25 -3.60 -7.13
N LEU A 36 7.35 -3.95 -8.05
CA LEU A 36 7.55 -4.99 -9.06
C LEU A 36 7.56 -4.33 -10.44
N LYS A 37 8.57 -4.63 -11.26
CA LYS A 37 8.65 -4.08 -12.62
C LYS A 37 7.59 -4.76 -13.49
N TRP A 38 6.80 -3.97 -14.22
CA TRP A 38 5.65 -4.44 -15.00
C TRP A 38 5.81 -4.17 -16.50
N GLY A 39 7.05 -4.25 -17.01
CA GLY A 39 7.35 -4.01 -18.42
C GLY A 39 7.08 -2.57 -18.85
N PHE A 40 6.56 -2.40 -20.07
CA PHE A 40 6.35 -1.08 -20.70
C PHE A 40 4.88 -0.89 -21.07
N ARG A 41 4.38 0.34 -20.92
CA ARG A 41 3.03 0.73 -21.30
C ARG A 41 2.88 0.74 -22.83
N ALA A 42 1.78 0.17 -23.31
CA ALA A 42 1.45 0.20 -24.74
C ALA A 42 1.11 1.63 -25.19
N GLY A 43 1.70 2.08 -26.31
CA GLY A 43 1.48 3.39 -26.89
C GLY A 43 2.66 4.35 -26.73
N ASP A 44 3.24 4.43 -25.53
CA ASP A 44 4.35 5.36 -25.22
C ASP A 44 5.61 4.68 -24.67
N CYS A 45 5.61 3.34 -24.55
CA CYS A 45 6.72 2.56 -24.03
C CYS A 45 7.22 3.07 -22.66
N ALA A 46 6.34 3.63 -21.83
CA ALA A 46 6.73 4.12 -20.52
C ALA A 46 7.01 2.91 -19.59
N PRO A 47 8.14 2.90 -18.84
CA PRO A 47 8.44 1.82 -17.91
C PRO A 47 7.45 1.82 -16.75
N MET A 48 6.74 0.71 -16.58
CA MET A 48 5.69 0.55 -15.57
C MET A 48 6.19 -0.25 -14.37
N ALA A 49 5.59 0.02 -13.21
CA ALA A 49 5.81 -0.75 -12.00
C ALA A 49 4.48 -0.91 -11.25
N LEU A 50 4.30 -2.09 -10.67
CA LEU A 50 3.25 -2.38 -9.69
C LEU A 50 3.80 -2.08 -8.30
N MET A 51 3.12 -1.21 -7.55
CA MET A 51 3.47 -0.91 -6.16
C MET A 51 2.41 -1.48 -5.23
N GLU A 52 2.85 -2.26 -4.25
CA GLU A 52 1.97 -2.91 -3.27
C GLU A 52 2.46 -2.67 -1.85
N LEU A 53 1.53 -2.74 -0.89
CA LEU A 53 1.87 -2.77 0.52
C LEU A 53 2.30 -4.19 0.91
N VAL A 54 3.42 -4.31 1.60
CA VAL A 54 3.93 -5.59 2.11
C VAL A 54 2.96 -6.15 3.15
N ASP A 55 2.83 -7.45 3.35
CA ASP A 55 1.89 -8.04 4.34
C ASP A 55 0.40 -7.64 4.15
N ARG A 56 0.02 -7.25 2.93
CA ARG A 56 -1.40 -7.07 2.58
C ARG A 56 -2.09 -8.45 2.68
N PRO A 57 -3.24 -8.58 3.36
CA PRO A 57 -3.99 -9.84 3.35
C PRO A 57 -4.39 -10.19 1.90
N GLU A 58 -4.15 -11.43 1.50
CA GLU A 58 -4.55 -11.91 0.17
C GLU A 58 -6.07 -12.02 0.11
N VAL A 59 -6.66 -11.29 -0.83
CA VAL A 59 -8.09 -11.40 -1.15
C VAL A 59 -8.20 -12.53 -2.16
N GLY A 60 -8.14 -13.80 -1.72
CA GLY A 60 -8.15 -14.89 -2.71
C GLY A 60 -8.08 -16.35 -2.26
N GLU A 61 -7.76 -16.71 -1.03
CA GLU A 61 -7.85 -18.13 -0.61
C GLU A 61 -8.90 -18.31 0.49
N PRO A 62 -9.95 -19.15 0.27
CA PRO A 62 -10.72 -19.64 1.39
C PRO A 62 -9.77 -20.44 2.28
N SER A 63 -9.74 -20.09 3.58
CA SER A 63 -9.17 -20.92 4.63
C SER A 63 -9.62 -22.36 4.41
N THR A 64 -8.73 -23.17 3.84
CA THR A 64 -8.93 -24.60 3.72
C THR A 64 -8.01 -25.24 4.74
N ALA A 65 -8.68 -25.77 5.77
CA ALA A 65 -8.20 -26.54 6.92
C ALA A 65 -7.50 -25.74 8.03
#